data_AF-A0AAV1WYG8-F1
#
_entry.id   AF-A0AAV1WYG8-F1
#
_cell.length_a   1.000
_cell.length_b   1.000
_cell.length_c   1.000
_cell.angle_alpha   90.00
_cell.angle_beta   90.00
_cell.angle_gamma   90.00
#
_symmetry.space_group_name_H-M   'P 1'
#
loop_
_entity.id
_entity.type
_entity.pdbx_description
1 polymer ?
#
loop_
_entity_poly.entity_id
_entity_poly.type
_entity_poly.pdbx_seq_one_letter_code
_entity_poly.pdbx_strand_id
1 'polypeptide(L)'
;MGNAALCTPSLISNGVYKVLYLDGRLEFYTKPMRASELMLEYPGQFVCDSSYLEVGHRIQGLLADEELKRRKFYFLLPMDLLYSVLTHEEMSYFNYKASKALKHGSFNNLGKIFPVCMFLHTEQKKIEAYSEVMNEPEPVERYLKQRSWRPALETIDETQSRI
;
A
#
# COMPACT_ATOMS: atom_id res chain seq x y z
N MET A 1 -39.09 -16.18 -27.15
CA MET A 1 -38.55 -16.37 -25.79
C MET A 1 -37.07 -16.03 -25.85
N GLY A 2 -36.72 -14.79 -25.48
CA GLY A 2 -35.34 -14.29 -25.51
C GLY A 2 -34.80 -14.25 -24.08
N ASN A 3 -33.85 -15.12 -23.78
CA ASN A 3 -33.21 -15.16 -22.49
C ASN A 3 -32.08 -14.12 -22.54
N ALA A 4 -32.37 -12.89 -22.12
CA ALA A 4 -31.33 -11.92 -21.85
C ALA A 4 -30.56 -12.41 -20.62
N ALA A 5 -29.49 -13.18 -20.84
CA ALA A 5 -28.48 -13.40 -19.82
C ALA A 5 -27.84 -12.03 -19.55
N LEU A 6 -28.37 -11.36 -18.53
CA LEU A 6 -27.77 -10.17 -17.97
C LEU A 6 -26.35 -10.58 -17.56
N CYS A 7 -25.38 -10.05 -18.30
CA CYS A 7 -23.99 -10.10 -17.91
C CYS A 7 -23.88 -9.47 -16.53
N THR A 8 -23.93 -10.29 -15.48
CA THR A 8 -23.44 -9.90 -14.17
C THR A 8 -21.96 -9.64 -14.40
N PRO A 9 -21.46 -8.41 -14.21
CA PRO A 9 -20.05 -8.18 -14.35
C PRO A 9 -19.43 -8.80 -13.10
N SER A 10 -19.06 -10.07 -13.22
CA SER A 10 -18.19 -10.77 -12.29
C SER A 10 -16.83 -10.08 -12.38
N LEU A 11 -16.69 -8.92 -11.72
CA LEU A 11 -15.55 -8.00 -11.83
C LEU A 11 -14.32 -8.48 -11.03
N ILE A 12 -14.05 -9.78 -11.11
CA ILE A 12 -12.66 -10.21 -11.35
C ILE A 12 -12.46 -9.98 -12.84
N SER A 13 -12.21 -8.72 -13.24
CA SER A 13 -11.68 -8.48 -14.58
C SER A 13 -10.42 -9.33 -14.69
N ASN A 14 -10.51 -10.42 -15.45
CA ASN A 14 -9.52 -11.50 -15.42
C ASN A 14 -8.14 -11.06 -15.91
N GLY A 15 -7.97 -9.80 -16.33
CA GLY A 15 -6.73 -9.23 -16.83
C GLY A 15 -6.38 -7.82 -16.32
N VAL A 16 -7.00 -7.33 -15.25
CA VAL A 16 -6.73 -5.97 -14.72
C VAL A 16 -6.02 -6.02 -13.38
N TYR A 17 -5.00 -5.17 -13.18
CA TYR A 17 -4.44 -4.87 -11.86
C TYR A 17 -4.97 -3.52 -11.37
N LYS A 18 -5.02 -3.39 -10.04
CA LYS A 18 -5.62 -2.24 -9.36
C LYS A 18 -4.53 -1.49 -8.60
N VAL A 19 -4.48 -0.17 -8.75
CA VAL A 19 -3.53 0.69 -8.05
C VAL A 19 -4.32 1.70 -7.22
N LEU A 20 -4.13 1.68 -5.91
CA LEU A 20 -4.70 2.65 -4.99
C LEU A 20 -3.67 3.73 -4.67
N TYR A 21 -4.08 4.97 -4.83
CA TYR A 21 -3.33 6.17 -4.50
C TYR A 21 -3.74 6.66 -3.11
N LEU A 22 -2.81 7.29 -2.36
CA LEU A 22 -3.12 7.79 -1.01
C LEU A 22 -4.13 8.95 -1.00
N ASP A 23 -4.30 9.65 -2.13
CA ASP A 23 -5.40 10.60 -2.34
C ASP A 23 -6.79 9.92 -2.29
N GLY A 24 -6.84 8.59 -2.37
CA GLY A 24 -8.06 7.78 -2.36
C GLY A 24 -8.57 7.39 -3.76
N ARG A 25 -7.85 7.77 -4.82
CA ARG A 25 -8.15 7.35 -6.19
C ARG A 25 -7.79 5.88 -6.37
N LEU A 26 -8.64 5.13 -7.05
CA LEU A 26 -8.40 3.73 -7.42
C LEU A 26 -8.45 3.62 -8.94
N GLU A 27 -7.34 3.21 -9.53
CA GLU A 27 -7.21 3.05 -10.98
C GLU A 27 -7.06 1.59 -11.38
N PHE A 28 -7.53 1.31 -12.60
CA PHE A 28 -7.62 -0.01 -13.18
C PHE A 28 -6.86 -0.03 -14.49
N TYR A 29 -5.87 -0.90 -14.58
CA TYR A 29 -5.01 -0.98 -15.74
C TYR A 29 -5.12 -2.35 -16.41
N THR A 30 -5.29 -2.34 -17.73
CA THR A 30 -5.42 -3.55 -18.58
C THR A 30 -4.13 -3.90 -19.32
N LYS A 31 -3.30 -2.89 -19.61
CA LYS A 31 -2.04 -3.03 -20.34
C LYS A 31 -0.94 -3.49 -19.39
N PRO A 32 0.02 -4.34 -19.82
CA PRO A 32 1.23 -4.57 -19.05
C PRO A 32 1.96 -3.25 -18.79
N MET A 33 2.45 -3.06 -17.57
CA MET A 33 3.14 -1.86 -17.14
C MET A 33 4.17 -2.24 -16.08
N ARG A 34 5.35 -1.63 -16.15
CA ARG A 34 6.38 -1.78 -15.12
C ARG A 34 6.15 -0.81 -13.97
N ALA A 35 6.65 -1.15 -12.77
CA ALA A 35 6.59 -0.26 -11.62
C ALA A 35 7.28 1.09 -11.91
N SER A 36 8.38 1.07 -12.67
CA SER A 36 9.06 2.28 -13.15
C SER A 36 8.15 3.25 -13.87
N GLU A 37 7.20 2.77 -14.68
CA GLU A 37 6.32 3.65 -15.44
C GLU A 37 5.41 4.45 -14.50
N LEU A 38 4.89 3.81 -13.44
CA LEU A 38 4.13 4.51 -12.39
C LEU A 38 5.03 5.44 -11.58
N MET A 39 6.23 5.01 -11.22
CA MET A 39 7.16 5.81 -10.42
C MET A 39 7.69 7.04 -11.18
N LEU A 40 7.76 6.99 -12.51
CA LEU A 40 8.11 8.13 -13.36
C LEU A 40 6.97 9.14 -13.45
N GLU A 41 5.72 8.66 -13.54
CA GLU A 41 4.53 9.52 -13.54
C GLU A 41 4.31 10.19 -12.18
N TYR A 42 4.63 9.49 -11.09
CA TYR A 42 4.45 9.95 -9.72
C TYR A 42 5.78 9.94 -8.95
N PRO A 43 6.64 10.95 -9.17
CA PRO A 43 7.96 11.02 -8.53
C PRO A 43 7.83 11.14 -7.00
N GLY A 44 8.80 10.57 -6.28
CA GLY A 44 8.78 10.53 -4.81
C GLY A 44 7.81 9.50 -4.22
N GLN A 45 7.24 8.64 -5.06
CA GLN A 45 6.37 7.53 -4.65
C GLN A 45 6.91 6.20 -5.18
N PHE A 46 6.55 5.11 -4.50
CA PHE A 46 6.89 3.74 -4.89
C PHE A 46 5.63 2.86 -4.94
N VAL A 47 5.72 1.79 -5.73
CA VAL A 47 4.65 0.80 -5.86
C VAL A 47 4.88 -0.33 -4.86
N CYS A 48 3.85 -0.67 -4.08
CA CYS A 48 3.88 -1.75 -3.09
C CYS A 48 2.80 -2.79 -3.42
N ASP A 49 3.14 -4.09 -3.46
CA ASP A 49 2.12 -5.15 -3.50
C ASP A 49 1.43 -5.23 -2.14
N SER A 50 0.10 -5.17 -2.14
CA SER A 50 -0.71 -5.34 -0.94
C SER A 50 -0.36 -6.59 -0.11
N SER A 51 0.12 -7.66 -0.75
CA SER A 51 0.53 -8.88 -0.02
C SER A 51 1.78 -8.71 0.84
N TYR A 52 2.54 -7.63 0.69
CA TYR A 52 3.73 -7.34 1.50
C TYR A 52 3.42 -6.45 2.71
N LEU A 53 2.19 -5.95 2.84
CA LEU A 53 1.79 -5.12 3.98
C LEU A 53 1.39 -6.00 5.16
N GLU A 54 2.30 -6.10 6.13
CA GLU A 54 2.11 -6.83 7.38
C GLU A 54 2.58 -5.98 8.58
N VAL A 55 1.74 -5.84 9.61
CA VAL A 55 2.06 -5.04 10.79
C VAL A 55 3.31 -5.60 11.47
N GLY A 56 4.22 -4.71 11.88
CA GLY A 56 5.50 -5.06 12.47
C GLY A 56 6.60 -5.44 11.47
N HIS A 57 6.26 -5.54 10.18
CA HIS A 57 7.23 -5.80 9.11
C HIS A 57 7.59 -4.52 8.34
N ARG A 58 8.74 -4.55 7.67
CA ARG A 58 9.16 -3.43 6.82
C ARG A 58 8.36 -3.42 5.53
N ILE A 59 7.83 -2.24 5.17
CA ILE A 59 7.13 -2.05 3.90
C ILE A 59 8.14 -2.18 2.75
N GLN A 60 7.82 -3.03 1.78
CA GLN A 60 8.64 -3.27 0.60
C GLN A 60 7.99 -2.69 -0.65
N GLY A 61 8.79 -2.01 -1.46
CA GLY A 61 8.41 -1.62 -2.81
C GLY A 61 8.81 -2.67 -3.83
N LEU A 62 8.08 -2.71 -4.95
CA LEU A 62 8.52 -3.41 -6.15
C LEU A 62 9.77 -2.75 -6.72
N LEU A 63 10.64 -3.54 -7.35
CA LEU A 63 11.73 -2.97 -8.12
C LEU A 63 11.20 -2.27 -9.37
N ALA A 64 11.94 -1.27 -9.87
CA ALA A 64 11.52 -0.45 -11.00
C ALA A 64 11.32 -1.26 -12.30
N ASP A 65 12.06 -2.36 -12.45
CA ASP A 65 12.00 -3.29 -13.58
C ASP A 65 10.90 -4.36 -13.45
N GLU A 66 10.27 -4.50 -12.28
CA GLU A 66 9.18 -5.46 -12.08
C GLU A 66 7.90 -5.03 -12.79
N GLU A 67 7.24 -6.00 -13.44
CA GLU A 67 5.93 -5.80 -14.06
C GLU A 67 4.78 -6.01 -13.06
N LEU A 68 3.77 -5.15 -13.16
CA LEU A 68 2.54 -5.29 -12.37
C LEU A 68 1.75 -6.50 -12.86
N LYS A 69 1.49 -7.42 -11.94
CA LYS A 69 0.81 -8.69 -12.22
C LYS A 69 -0.70 -8.48 -12.23
N ARG A 70 -1.36 -9.07 -13.22
CA ARG A 70 -2.82 -9.08 -13.33
C ARG A 70 -3.47 -9.66 -12.07
N ARG A 71 -4.67 -9.16 -11.74
CA ARG A 71 -5.45 -9.58 -10.55
C ARG A 71 -4.79 -9.31 -9.21
N LYS A 72 -3.69 -8.53 -9.19
CA LYS A 72 -3.09 -8.01 -7.95
C LYS A 72 -3.60 -6.60 -7.64
N PHE A 73 -3.44 -6.26 -6.37
CA PHE A 73 -3.76 -4.94 -5.83
C PHE A 73 -2.45 -4.32 -5.32
N TYR A 74 -2.22 -3.09 -5.74
CA TYR A 74 -1.02 -2.35 -5.43
C TYR A 74 -1.39 -1.03 -4.74
N PHE A 75 -0.50 -0.57 -3.88
CA PHE A 75 -0.55 0.78 -3.33
C PHE A 75 0.56 1.61 -3.96
N LEU A 76 0.25 2.86 -4.27
CA LEU A 76 1.25 3.87 -4.57
C LEU A 76 1.48 4.68 -3.28
N LEU A 77 2.67 4.56 -2.72
CA LEU A 77 3.02 5.08 -1.39
C LEU A 77 4.16 6.09 -1.47
N PRO A 78 4.20 7.13 -0.62
CA PRO A 78 5.33 8.04 -0.50
C PRO A 78 6.61 7.31 -0.10
N MET A 79 7.76 7.73 -0.66
CA MET A 79 9.07 7.14 -0.37
C MET A 79 9.45 7.16 1.12
N ASP A 80 8.89 8.07 1.92
CA ASP A 80 9.09 8.12 3.38
C ASP A 80 8.63 6.84 4.11
N LEU A 81 7.76 6.06 3.49
CA LEU A 81 7.28 4.77 4.01
C LEU A 81 8.12 3.59 3.53
N LEU A 82 9.02 3.78 2.58
CA LEU A 82 9.83 2.69 2.05
C LEU A 82 10.77 2.16 3.15
N TYR A 83 10.69 0.88 3.45
CA TYR A 83 11.41 0.19 4.52
C TYR A 83 11.12 0.69 5.95
N SER A 84 10.10 1.52 6.15
CA SER A 84 9.58 1.80 7.49
C SER A 84 8.86 0.57 8.05
N VAL A 85 8.80 0.46 9.38
CA VAL A 85 8.04 -0.61 10.04
C VAL A 85 6.57 -0.24 10.01
N LEU A 86 5.74 -1.09 9.40
CA LEU A 86 4.30 -0.86 9.30
C LEU A 86 3.64 -0.94 10.67
N THR A 87 2.97 0.13 11.06
CA THR A 87 2.21 0.20 12.32
C THR A 87 0.75 -0.23 12.13
N HIS A 88 0.08 -0.53 13.26
CA HIS A 88 -1.35 -0.87 13.23
C HIS A 88 -2.22 0.31 12.76
N GLU A 89 -1.84 1.54 13.11
CA GLU A 89 -2.51 2.77 12.68
C GLU A 89 -2.42 2.95 11.16
N GLU A 90 -1.22 2.79 10.59
CA GLU A 90 -1.00 2.89 9.14
C GLU A 90 -1.74 1.78 8.38
N MET A 91 -1.71 0.54 8.89
CA MET A 91 -2.46 -0.56 8.28
C MET A 91 -3.97 -0.28 8.30
N SER A 92 -4.49 0.24 9.41
CA SER A 92 -5.90 0.64 9.53
C SER A 92 -6.25 1.75 8.54
N TYR A 93 -5.35 2.72 8.37
CA TYR A 93 -5.48 3.81 7.40
C TYR A 93 -5.52 3.29 5.95
N PHE A 94 -4.61 2.39 5.57
CA PHE A 94 -4.60 1.79 4.23
C PHE A 94 -5.88 0.99 3.96
N ASN A 95 -6.32 0.19 4.94
CA ASN A 95 -7.57 -0.56 4.84
C ASN A 95 -8.79 0.35 4.71
N TYR A 96 -8.83 1.46 5.46
CA TYR A 96 -9.90 2.45 5.34
C TYR A 96 -9.92 3.10 3.95
N LYS A 97 -8.77 3.55 3.44
CA LYS A 97 -8.65 4.14 2.09
C LYS A 97 -9.05 3.15 1.01
N ALA A 98 -8.58 1.90 1.09
CA ALA A 98 -8.94 0.85 0.15
C ALA A 98 -10.46 0.57 0.18
N SER A 99 -11.04 0.45 1.38
CA SER A 99 -12.48 0.24 1.55
C SER A 99 -13.30 1.40 1.00
N LYS A 100 -12.88 2.65 1.22
CA LYS A 100 -13.58 3.85 0.71
C LYS A 100 -13.53 3.91 -0.81
N ALA A 101 -12.36 3.69 -1.40
CA ALA A 101 -12.19 3.72 -2.85
C ALA A 101 -12.98 2.59 -3.55
N LEU A 102 -13.06 1.42 -2.92
CA LEU A 102 -13.87 0.30 -3.40
C LEU A 102 -15.37 0.46 -3.18
N LYS A 103 -15.83 1.33 -2.27
CA LYS A 103 -17.27 1.63 -2.11
C LYS A 103 -17.79 2.60 -3.16
N HIS A 104 -16.94 3.50 -3.64
CA HIS A 104 -17.33 4.53 -4.62
C HIS A 104 -17.46 3.97 -6.04
N GLY A 105 -16.69 2.93 -6.39
CA GLY A 105 -17.06 2.03 -7.49
C GLY A 105 -18.06 1.02 -6.95
N SER A 106 -19.19 0.78 -7.61
CA SER A 106 -20.25 -0.14 -7.14
C SER A 106 -19.74 -1.56 -6.81
N PHE A 107 -19.21 -1.79 -5.60
CA PHE A 107 -18.64 -3.06 -5.16
C PHE A 107 -18.99 -3.34 -3.69
N ASN A 108 -20.23 -3.74 -3.43
CA ASN A 108 -20.76 -3.99 -2.08
C ASN A 108 -20.18 -5.23 -1.35
N ASN A 109 -19.16 -5.92 -1.88
CA ASN A 109 -18.72 -7.23 -1.38
C ASN A 109 -17.20 -7.40 -1.16
N LEU A 110 -16.40 -6.33 -1.18
CA LEU A 110 -14.93 -6.46 -1.19
C LEU A 110 -14.25 -6.37 0.17
N GLY A 111 -15.01 -6.47 1.27
CA GLY A 111 -14.47 -6.69 2.63
C GLY A 111 -13.66 -8.00 2.79
N LYS A 112 -13.32 -8.68 1.69
CA LYS A 112 -12.58 -9.94 1.60
C LYS A 112 -11.35 -9.85 0.68
N ILE A 113 -11.09 -8.71 0.01
CA ILE A 113 -9.97 -8.59 -0.95
C ILE A 113 -8.62 -8.37 -0.29
N PHE A 114 -8.61 -7.89 0.95
CA PHE A 114 -7.38 -7.93 1.73
C PHE A 114 -7.31 -9.27 2.46
N PRO A 115 -6.34 -10.17 2.15
CA PRO A 115 -6.13 -11.40 2.90
C PRO A 115 -5.48 -11.13 4.28
N VAL A 116 -5.62 -9.91 4.84
CA VAL A 116 -5.23 -9.58 6.22
C VAL A 116 -6.46 -9.62 7.13
N CYS A 117 -7.29 -10.64 6.95
CA CYS A 117 -8.34 -11.01 7.91
C CYS A 117 -8.39 -12.53 8.15
N MET A 118 -7.31 -13.26 7.86
CA MET A 118 -7.16 -14.63 8.37
C MET A 118 -6.52 -14.65 9.78
N PHE A 119 -6.22 -13.49 10.38
CA PHE A 119 -5.76 -13.37 11.77
C PHE A 119 -6.63 -12.51 12.69
N LEU A 120 -7.74 -11.93 12.21
CA LEU A 120 -8.77 -11.48 13.13
C LEU A 120 -9.70 -12.66 13.37
N HIS A 121 -9.39 -13.43 14.41
CA HIS A 121 -10.39 -14.19 15.12
C HIS A 121 -11.60 -13.28 15.37
N THR A 122 -12.73 -13.74 14.85
CA THR A 122 -14.09 -13.37 15.20
C THR A 122 -14.20 -12.85 16.63
N GLU A 123 -14.68 -11.61 16.77
CA GLU A 123 -15.79 -11.29 17.67
C GLU A 123 -16.55 -10.13 17.02
N GLN A 124 -17.73 -10.44 16.46
CA GLN A 124 -18.72 -9.44 16.08
C GLN A 124 -19.26 -8.79 17.35
N LYS A 125 -18.56 -7.81 17.90
CA LYS A 125 -19.22 -6.77 18.69
C LYS A 125 -19.52 -5.60 17.77
N LYS A 126 -20.81 -5.45 17.49
CA LYS A 126 -21.49 -4.25 17.00
C LYS A 126 -20.87 -3.02 17.68
N ILE A 127 -19.91 -2.37 17.02
CA ILE A 127 -19.51 -1.02 17.40
C ILE A 127 -20.46 -0.12 16.63
N GLU A 128 -21.44 0.36 17.38
CA GLU A 128 -22.39 1.38 16.97
C GLU A 128 -21.62 2.57 16.42
N ALA A 129 -22.15 3.10 15.30
CA ALA A 129 -21.66 4.30 14.66
C ALA A 129 -21.61 5.46 15.67
N TYR A 130 -20.44 5.71 16.23
CA TYR A 130 -20.13 7.01 16.81
C TYR A 130 -19.55 7.87 15.70
N SER A 131 -20.37 8.83 15.29
CA SER A 131 -19.97 9.97 14.49
C SER A 131 -18.97 10.79 15.29
N GLU A 132 -17.68 10.52 15.12
CA GLU A 132 -16.64 11.45 15.53
C GLU A 132 -16.10 12.14 14.28
N VAL A 133 -16.35 13.43 14.22
CA VAL A 133 -15.79 14.39 13.26
C VAL A 133 -14.27 14.34 13.45
N MET A 134 -13.60 13.46 12.72
CA MET A 134 -12.16 13.48 12.61
C MET A 134 -11.80 14.36 11.42
N ASN A 135 -11.29 15.54 11.77
CA ASN A 135 -10.71 16.51 10.87
C ASN A 135 -9.78 15.84 9.84
N GLU A 136 -9.78 16.40 8.63
CA GLU A 136 -8.69 16.24 7.66
C GLU A 136 -7.36 16.22 8.43
N PRO A 137 -6.56 15.13 8.36
CA PRO A 137 -5.23 15.18 8.94
C PRO A 137 -4.43 16.13 8.07
N GLU A 138 -4.30 17.37 8.53
CA GLU A 138 -3.27 18.26 8.02
C GLU A 138 -1.95 17.49 7.93
N PRO A 139 -1.12 17.74 6.91
CA PRO A 139 0.16 17.07 6.76
C PRO A 139 0.98 17.40 8.01
N VAL A 140 0.99 16.48 8.97
CA VAL A 140 1.83 16.56 10.15
C VAL A 140 3.25 16.51 9.61
N GLU A 141 3.90 17.67 9.57
CA GLU A 141 5.35 17.77 9.41
C GLU A 141 5.96 16.91 10.52
N ARG A 142 6.35 15.71 10.12
CA ARG A 142 7.03 14.77 11.01
C ARG A 142 8.40 15.38 11.28
N TYR A 143 8.53 16.00 12.45
CA TYR A 143 9.83 16.26 13.05
C TYR A 143 10.54 14.92 13.19
N LEU A 144 11.44 14.65 12.23
CA LEU A 144 12.40 13.59 12.31
C LEU A 144 13.17 13.80 13.61
N LYS A 145 12.92 12.95 14.60
CA LYS A 145 13.83 12.78 15.73
C LYS A 145 15.08 12.13 15.15
N GLN A 146 15.90 12.93 14.47
CA GLN A 146 17.25 12.59 14.04
C GLN A 146 17.99 12.14 15.30
N ARG A 147 18.06 10.84 15.54
CA ARG A 147 19.20 10.33 16.30
C ARG A 147 20.38 10.60 15.39
N SER A 148 21.17 11.62 15.73
CA SER A 148 22.41 11.94 15.05
C SER A 148 23.30 10.70 15.15
N TRP A 149 23.34 9.90 14.08
CA TRP A 149 24.28 8.80 14.02
C TRP A 149 25.67 9.41 13.89
N ARG A 150 26.52 9.19 14.89
CA ARG A 150 27.93 9.57 14.85
C ARG A 150 28.70 8.26 14.71
N PRO A 151 29.19 7.90 13.51
CA PRO A 151 30.12 6.79 13.39
C PRO A 151 31.33 7.09 14.28
N ALA A 152 31.77 6.10 15.06
CA ALA A 152 33.09 6.16 15.66
C ALA A 152 34.10 6.01 14.52
N LEU A 153 34.70 7.13 14.10
CA LEU A 153 35.86 7.10 13.23
C LEU A 153 37.03 6.63 14.08
N GLU A 154 37.35 5.35 14.01
CA GLU A 154 38.62 4.86 14.52
C GLU A 154 39.73 5.30 13.56
N THR A 155 40.81 5.83 14.13
CA THR A 155 42.02 6.19 13.37
C THR A 155 42.62 4.92 12.80
N ILE A 156 42.77 4.86 11.48
CA ILE A 156 43.42 3.74 10.81
C ILE A 156 44.93 3.96 10.93
N ASP A 157 45.62 3.09 11.67
CA ASP A 157 47.07 3.07 11.71
C ASP A 157 47.61 2.40 10.43
N GLU A 158 48.42 3.12 9.67
CA GLU A 158 49.11 2.58 8.49
C GLU A 158 50.16 1.56 8.93
N THR A 159 49.87 0.27 8.71
CA THR A 159 50.87 -0.78 8.90
C THR A 159 51.87 -0.73 7.75
N GLN A 160 53.05 -0.18 8.03
CA GLN A 160 54.15 -0.14 7.07
C GLN A 160 54.62 -1.57 6.82
N SER A 161 54.29 -2.10 5.64
CA SER A 161 54.77 -3.40 5.17
C SER A 161 56.29 -3.33 5.02
N ARG A 162 57.00 -4.13 5.82
CA ARG A 162 58.43 -4.34 5.61
C ARG A 162 58.60 -5.26 4.40
N ILE A 163 59.34 -4.75 3.41
CA ILE A 163 59.96 -5.52 2.34
C ILE A 163 61.03 -6.43 2.94
#